data_AF-A0A6G7P306-F1
#
_entry.id   AF-A0A6G7P306-F1
#
_cell.length_a   1.000
_cell.length_b   1.000
_cell.length_c   1.000
_cell.angle_alpha   90.00
_cell.angle_beta   90.00
_cell.angle_gamma   90.00
#
_symmetry.space_group_name_H-M   'P 1'
#
loop_
_entity.id
_entity.type
_entity.pdbx_description
1 polymer ?
#
loop_
_entity_poly.entity_id
_entity_poly.type
_entity_poly.pdbx_seq_one_letter_code
_entity_poly.pdbx_strand_id
1 'polypeptide(L)'
;MTTTVVPFSALKPGHHHAPAAIGRPGTAAQIVLVQCPDFCIEDHLAARQVAVEDIVHSSDTAHLGVKSFLSDRLALELYATIRQDPSSPDPRLRQAHIVLDDGSDDAHLTVDEAEEAVQKLLDLVGDMQRLISTARLHNAAGDSEPDMDEALRRVRGGAA
;
A
#
# COMPACT_ATOMS: atom_id res chain seq x y z
N MET A 1 -21.16 -17.92 47.35
CA MET A 1 -20.91 -17.43 45.98
C MET A 1 -19.42 -17.13 45.88
N THR A 2 -18.69 -17.88 45.07
CA THR A 2 -17.25 -17.67 44.84
C THR A 2 -17.10 -16.76 43.63
N THR A 3 -16.51 -15.58 43.83
CA THR A 3 -16.18 -14.66 42.74
C THR A 3 -14.90 -15.14 42.07
N THR A 4 -15.01 -15.68 40.86
CA THR A 4 -13.85 -15.99 40.03
C THR A 4 -13.39 -14.72 39.35
N VAL A 5 -12.22 -14.20 39.74
CA VAL A 5 -11.55 -13.12 39.02
C VAL A 5 -10.74 -13.75 37.90
N VAL A 6 -11.16 -13.54 36.65
CA VAL A 6 -10.35 -13.91 35.49
C VAL A 6 -9.36 -12.78 35.25
N PRO A 7 -8.04 -12.99 35.43
CA PRO A 7 -7.07 -11.94 35.19
C PRO A 7 -7.09 -11.56 33.71
N PHE A 8 -6.96 -10.27 33.42
CA PHE A 8 -6.73 -9.80 32.06
C PHE A 8 -5.44 -10.42 31.53
N SER A 9 -5.47 -10.93 30.31
CA SER A 9 -4.27 -11.39 29.62
C SER A 9 -3.24 -10.27 29.59
N ALA A 10 -1.98 -10.61 29.85
CA ALA A 10 -0.89 -9.65 29.72
C ALA A 10 -0.89 -9.09 28.28
N LEU A 11 -0.73 -7.77 28.15
CA LEU A 11 -0.55 -7.13 26.85
C LEU A 11 0.70 -7.68 26.17
N LYS A 12 0.57 -8.02 24.89
CA LYS A 12 1.69 -8.31 24.00
C LYS A 12 2.52 -7.02 23.83
N PRO A 13 3.84 -7.13 23.58
CA PRO A 13 4.66 -5.98 23.22
C PRO A 13 4.06 -5.19 22.05
N GLY A 14 4.17 -3.87 22.09
CA GLY A 14 3.61 -2.98 21.06
C GLY A 14 2.08 -2.97 20.99
N HIS A 15 1.39 -3.26 22.10
CA HIS A 15 -0.06 -3.18 22.20
C HIS A 15 -0.49 -2.40 23.46
N HIS A 16 -1.67 -1.79 23.37
CA HIS A 16 -2.37 -1.14 24.46
C HIS A 16 -3.83 -1.62 24.53
N HIS A 17 -4.56 -1.23 25.59
CA HIS A 17 -6.00 -1.45 25.65
C HIS A 17 -6.72 -0.24 25.01
N ALA A 18 -7.49 -0.49 23.96
CA ALA A 18 -8.35 0.51 23.35
C ALA A 18 -9.82 0.19 23.64
N PRO A 19 -10.68 1.18 23.93
CA PRO A 19 -12.11 0.96 23.99
C PRO A 19 -12.69 0.72 22.58
N ALA A 20 -13.62 -0.23 22.47
CA ALA A 20 -14.33 -0.55 21.24
C ALA A 20 -15.84 -0.60 21.48
N ALA A 21 -16.63 -0.03 20.56
CA ALA A 21 -18.07 -0.02 20.63
C ALA A 21 -18.67 -1.22 19.87
N ILE A 22 -19.44 -2.06 20.58
CA ILE A 22 -19.97 -3.32 20.05
C ILE A 22 -21.49 -3.38 20.10
N GLY A 23 -22.09 -3.91 19.04
CA GLY A 23 -23.50 -4.28 18.94
C GLY A 23 -24.16 -3.75 17.68
N ARG A 24 -25.42 -4.13 17.44
CA ARG A 24 -26.15 -3.74 16.23
C ARG A 24 -26.63 -2.28 16.25
N PRO A 25 -26.73 -1.61 15.09
CA PRO A 25 -27.42 -0.33 14.99
C PRO A 25 -28.81 -0.37 15.62
N GLY A 26 -29.20 0.71 16.30
CA GLY A 26 -30.50 0.79 16.99
C GLY A 26 -30.53 0.23 18.42
N THR A 27 -29.47 -0.43 18.89
CA THR A 27 -29.30 -0.78 20.31
C THR A 27 -28.19 0.03 20.96
N ALA A 28 -28.24 0.18 22.28
CA ALA A 28 -27.12 0.72 23.04
C ALA A 28 -25.87 -0.14 22.81
N ALA A 29 -24.76 0.49 22.42
CA ALA A 29 -23.49 -0.20 22.26
C ALA A 29 -22.93 -0.61 23.62
N GLN A 30 -22.29 -1.78 23.67
CA GLN A 30 -21.44 -2.17 24.78
C GLN A 30 -20.03 -1.68 24.51
N ILE A 31 -19.40 -1.05 25.50
CA ILE A 31 -17.99 -0.66 25.40
C ILE A 31 -17.15 -1.76 26.02
N VAL A 32 -16.26 -2.35 25.24
CA VAL A 32 -15.32 -3.38 25.69
C VAL A 32 -13.89 -2.88 25.49
N LEU A 33 -12.95 -3.35 26.31
CA LEU A 33 -11.53 -3.08 26.09
C LEU A 33 -10.95 -4.19 25.23
N VAL A 34 -10.34 -3.82 24.10
CA VAL A 34 -9.66 -4.75 23.20
C VAL A 34 -8.17 -4.48 23.19
N GLN A 35 -7.40 -5.53 22.94
CA GLN A 35 -5.97 -5.42 22.77
C GLN A 35 -5.66 -4.87 21.38
N CYS A 36 -5.21 -3.63 21.29
CA CYS A 36 -4.97 -2.91 20.05
C CYS A 36 -3.45 -2.74 19.83
N PRO A 37 -2.90 -3.08 18.65
CA PRO A 37 -1.50 -2.83 18.36
C PRO A 37 -1.23 -1.33 18.17
N ASP A 38 -0.02 -0.87 18.49
CA ASP A 38 0.34 0.56 18.47
C ASP A 38 0.38 1.17 17.06
N PHE A 39 0.44 0.34 16.02
CA PHE A 39 0.29 0.80 14.64
C PHE A 39 -1.16 1.07 14.23
N CYS A 40 -2.15 0.58 15.00
CA CYS A 40 -3.56 0.67 14.62
C CYS A 40 -4.04 2.11 14.75
N ILE A 41 -4.56 2.67 13.65
CA ILE A 41 -5.12 4.03 13.61
C ILE A 41 -6.64 4.06 13.69
N GLU A 42 -7.30 2.89 13.65
CA GLU A 42 -8.76 2.78 13.69
C GLU A 42 -9.34 3.29 15.01
N ASP A 43 -10.36 4.15 14.91
CA ASP A 43 -11.19 4.56 16.04
C ASP A 43 -12.29 3.53 16.28
N HIS A 44 -12.00 2.52 17.11
CA HIS A 44 -12.94 1.43 17.43
C HIS A 44 -14.18 1.89 18.22
N LEU A 45 -14.22 3.13 18.73
CA LEU A 45 -15.42 3.71 19.33
C LEU A 45 -16.34 4.33 18.27
N ALA A 46 -15.76 5.08 17.33
CA ALA A 46 -16.51 5.69 16.24
C ALA A 46 -16.94 4.66 15.19
N ALA A 47 -16.05 3.73 14.84
CA ALA A 47 -16.29 2.63 13.92
C ALA A 47 -16.91 1.42 14.65
N ARG A 48 -18.13 1.61 15.14
CA ARG A 48 -18.88 0.59 15.87
C ARG A 48 -18.96 -0.72 15.07
N GLN A 49 -18.55 -1.82 15.70
CA GLN A 49 -18.67 -3.17 15.14
C GLN A 49 -19.88 -3.92 15.70
N VAL A 50 -20.34 -4.94 14.98
CA VAL A 50 -21.49 -5.76 15.42
C VAL A 50 -21.07 -6.72 16.51
N ALA A 51 -19.92 -7.37 16.34
CA ALA A 51 -19.34 -8.31 17.29
C ALA A 51 -17.86 -8.01 17.54
N VAL A 52 -17.29 -8.58 18.62
CA VAL A 52 -15.87 -8.36 18.97
C VAL A 52 -14.96 -9.00 17.93
N GLU A 53 -15.41 -10.11 17.35
CA GLU A 53 -14.70 -10.83 16.30
C GLU A 53 -14.61 -10.07 14.97
N ASP A 54 -15.43 -9.03 14.77
CA ASP A 54 -15.39 -8.20 13.57
C ASP A 54 -14.33 -7.08 13.66
N ILE A 55 -13.63 -6.95 14.79
CA ILE A 55 -12.59 -5.93 14.97
C ILE A 55 -11.34 -6.34 14.19
N VAL A 56 -10.95 -5.47 13.24
CA VAL A 56 -9.71 -5.57 12.48
C VAL A 56 -8.87 -4.33 12.76
N HIS A 57 -7.56 -4.52 12.89
CA HIS A 57 -6.60 -3.44 13.07
C HIS A 57 -5.96 -3.09 11.75
N SER A 58 -5.80 -1.79 11.49
CA SER A 58 -5.18 -1.25 10.27
C SER A 58 -4.26 -0.10 10.62
N SER A 59 -3.10 -0.03 9.96
CA SER A 59 -2.24 1.16 10.00
C SER A 59 -2.73 2.24 9.05
N ASP A 60 -2.01 3.36 9.03
CA ASP A 60 -2.03 4.29 7.91
C ASP A 60 -1.60 3.60 6.61
N THR A 61 -2.02 4.16 5.47
CA THR A 61 -1.81 3.58 4.15
C THR A 61 -0.73 4.34 3.39
N ALA A 62 0.32 3.63 2.98
CA ALA A 62 1.25 4.14 1.99
C ALA A 62 0.64 4.01 0.59
N HIS A 63 0.86 5.02 -0.27
CA HIS A 63 0.28 5.07 -1.60
C HIS A 63 1.32 5.49 -2.65
N LEU A 64 1.28 4.80 -3.79
CA LEU A 64 1.98 5.16 -5.01
C LEU A 64 0.95 5.33 -6.13
N GLY A 65 0.94 6.50 -6.76
CA GLY A 65 0.10 6.79 -7.92
C GLY A 65 0.94 7.22 -9.13
N VAL A 66 0.67 6.63 -10.30
CA VAL A 66 1.30 7.01 -11.58
C VAL A 66 0.27 7.69 -12.47
N LYS A 67 0.56 8.92 -12.90
CA LYS A 67 -0.26 9.67 -13.86
C LYS A 67 0.03 9.23 -15.29
N SER A 68 -0.99 9.30 -16.14
CA SER A 68 -0.82 9.21 -17.58
C SER A 68 -0.72 10.60 -18.20
N PHE A 69 0.00 10.75 -19.31
CA PHE A 69 -0.08 11.99 -20.09
C PHE A 69 -1.41 12.12 -20.87
N LEU A 70 -2.19 11.04 -20.95
CA LEU A 70 -3.48 10.99 -21.66
C LEU A 70 -4.68 11.35 -20.77
N SER A 71 -4.49 11.49 -19.46
CA SER A 71 -5.57 11.69 -18.49
C SER A 71 -5.03 12.35 -17.23
N ASP A 72 -5.82 13.25 -16.65
CA ASP A 72 -5.49 13.87 -15.36
C ASP A 72 -5.69 12.94 -14.16
N ARG A 73 -6.24 11.74 -14.37
CA ARG A 73 -6.41 10.71 -13.33
C ARG A 73 -5.15 9.87 -13.17
N LEU A 74 -4.99 9.29 -11.98
CA LEU A 74 -4.01 8.22 -11.77
C LEU A 74 -4.39 7.02 -12.64
N ALA A 75 -3.43 6.51 -13.39
CA ALA A 75 -3.60 5.39 -14.30
C ALA A 75 -3.18 4.06 -13.67
N LEU A 76 -2.26 4.11 -12.70
CA LEU A 76 -1.86 2.99 -11.87
C LEU A 76 -1.79 3.47 -10.43
N GLU A 77 -2.30 2.66 -9.52
CA GLU A 77 -2.30 2.92 -8.09
C GLU A 77 -1.86 1.66 -7.36
N LEU A 78 -1.11 1.85 -6.29
CA LEU A 78 -0.72 0.78 -5.38
C LEU A 78 -0.77 1.33 -3.96
N TYR A 79 -1.52 0.63 -3.12
CA TYR A 79 -1.70 0.91 -1.71
C TYR A 79 -1.01 -0.17 -0.89
N ALA A 80 -0.44 0.21 0.24
CA ALA A 80 0.19 -0.72 1.17
C ALA A 80 -0.17 -0.36 2.61
N THR A 81 -0.68 -1.34 3.36
CA THR A 81 -1.17 -1.14 4.73
C THR A 81 -0.79 -2.33 5.61
N ILE A 82 -0.49 -2.09 6.89
CA ILE A 82 -0.36 -3.16 7.88
C ILE A 82 -1.76 -3.51 8.38
N ARG A 83 -2.15 -4.78 8.30
CA ARG A 83 -3.41 -5.28 8.87
C ARG A 83 -3.17 -6.41 9.87
N GLN A 84 -4.13 -6.58 10.77
CA GLN A 84 -4.20 -7.70 11.68
C GLN A 84 -5.67 -7.97 12.04
N ASP A 85 -6.13 -9.19 11.79
CA ASP A 85 -7.46 -9.67 12.17
C ASP A 85 -7.29 -10.73 13.27
N PRO A 86 -7.42 -10.37 14.56
CA PRO A 86 -7.20 -11.29 15.69
C PRO A 86 -8.13 -12.51 15.70
N SER A 87 -9.29 -12.41 15.05
CA SER A 87 -10.34 -13.42 15.06
C SER A 87 -10.37 -14.26 13.79
N SER A 88 -9.48 -13.97 12.83
CA SER A 88 -9.39 -14.70 11.59
C SER A 88 -9.17 -16.22 11.80
N PRO A 89 -9.85 -17.08 11.02
CA PRO A 89 -9.55 -18.51 11.01
C PRO A 89 -8.15 -18.82 10.45
N ASP A 90 -7.60 -17.95 9.60
CA ASP A 90 -6.24 -18.11 9.08
C ASP A 90 -5.22 -17.59 10.12
N PRO A 91 -4.31 -18.44 10.65
CA PRO A 91 -3.31 -18.01 11.62
C PRO A 91 -2.38 -16.91 11.10
N ARG A 92 -2.19 -16.77 9.79
CA ARG A 92 -1.35 -15.73 9.18
C ARG A 92 -2.01 -14.35 9.29
N LEU A 93 -3.32 -14.27 9.10
CA LEU A 93 -4.08 -13.02 9.19
C LEU A 93 -4.23 -12.53 10.65
N ARG A 94 -4.10 -13.44 11.62
CA ARG A 94 -4.04 -13.10 13.07
C ARG A 94 -2.75 -12.40 13.48
N GLN A 95 -1.71 -12.48 12.65
CA GLN A 95 -0.46 -11.76 12.85
C GLN A 95 -0.51 -10.44 12.09
N ALA A 96 0.32 -9.48 12.50
CA ALA A 96 0.54 -8.28 11.71
C ALA A 96 1.13 -8.70 10.35
N HIS A 97 0.48 -8.30 9.27
CA HIS A 97 0.82 -8.66 7.90
C HIS A 97 0.63 -7.43 6.99
N ILE A 98 1.21 -7.46 5.80
CA ILE A 98 1.07 -6.38 4.82
C ILE A 98 -0.06 -6.75 3.86
N VAL A 99 -0.90 -5.78 3.54
CA VAL A 99 -1.85 -5.88 2.43
C VAL A 99 -1.43 -4.89 1.35
N LEU A 100 -1.24 -5.41 0.14
CA LEU A 100 -1.10 -4.60 -1.07
C LEU A 100 -2.43 -4.64 -1.83
N ASP A 101 -2.92 -3.50 -2.27
CA ASP A 101 -4.16 -3.38 -3.04
C ASP A 101 -3.98 -2.35 -4.17
N ASP A 102 -4.68 -2.54 -5.28
CA ASP A 102 -4.74 -1.61 -6.43
C ASP A 102 -6.14 -1.02 -6.64
N GLY A 103 -7.05 -1.23 -5.68
CA GLY A 103 -8.46 -0.87 -5.72
C GLY A 103 -9.35 -1.97 -6.30
N SER A 104 -8.79 -3.12 -6.70
CA SER A 104 -9.54 -4.26 -7.23
C SER A 104 -9.46 -5.52 -6.37
N ASP A 105 -8.25 -5.91 -5.95
CA ASP A 105 -7.99 -7.14 -5.19
C ASP A 105 -6.95 -6.92 -4.08
N ASP A 106 -7.23 -7.47 -2.89
CA ASP A 106 -6.32 -7.47 -1.74
C ASP A 106 -5.31 -8.62 -1.82
N ALA A 107 -4.03 -8.31 -1.87
CA ALA A 107 -2.94 -9.26 -1.70
C ALA A 107 -2.42 -9.23 -0.25
N HIS A 108 -2.79 -10.24 0.54
CA HIS A 108 -2.31 -10.42 1.92
C HIS A 108 -0.96 -11.14 1.93
N LEU A 109 0.07 -10.46 2.42
CA LEU A 109 1.45 -10.92 2.45
C LEU A 109 1.96 -11.06 3.88
N THR A 110 2.60 -12.19 4.17
CA THR A 110 3.47 -12.29 5.34
C THR A 110 4.62 -11.27 5.25
N VAL A 111 5.32 -11.03 6.36
CA VAL A 111 6.46 -10.08 6.37
C VAL A 111 7.54 -10.51 5.36
N ASP A 112 7.88 -11.80 5.32
CA ASP A 112 8.87 -12.34 4.38
C ASP A 112 8.42 -12.16 2.91
N GLU A 113 7.15 -12.46 2.60
CA GLU A 113 6.59 -12.23 1.25
C GLU A 113 6.54 -10.75 0.88
N ALA A 114 6.31 -9.87 1.85
CA ALA A 114 6.34 -8.43 1.65
C ALA A 114 7.77 -7.93 1.36
N GLU A 115 8.78 -8.46 2.03
CA GLU A 115 10.20 -8.19 1.73
C GLU A 115 10.55 -8.61 0.30
N GLU A 116 10.11 -9.80 -0.13
CA GLU A 116 10.28 -10.26 -1.51
C GLU A 116 9.56 -9.35 -2.52
N ALA A 117 8.34 -8.92 -2.21
CA ALA A 117 7.57 -8.00 -3.06
C ALA A 117 8.27 -6.65 -3.21
N VAL A 118 8.80 -6.10 -2.11
CA VAL A 118 9.60 -4.86 -2.13
C VAL A 118 10.83 -5.02 -3.02
N GLN A 119 11.55 -6.13 -2.94
CA GLN A 119 12.72 -6.34 -3.80
C GLN A 119 12.33 -6.36 -5.30
N LYS A 120 11.23 -7.02 -5.65
CA LYS A 120 10.72 -7.03 -7.04
C LYS A 120 10.33 -5.63 -7.52
N LEU A 121 9.75 -4.81 -6.65
CA LEU A 121 9.43 -3.40 -6.96
C LEU A 121 10.70 -2.56 -7.16
N LEU A 122 11.75 -2.79 -6.38
CA LEU A 122 13.04 -2.12 -6.56
C LEU A 122 13.72 -2.52 -7.88
N ASP A 123 13.64 -3.80 -8.26
CA ASP A 123 14.14 -4.27 -9.54
C ASP A 123 13.40 -3.58 -10.71
N LEU A 124 12.06 -3.47 -10.60
CA LEU A 124 11.25 -2.74 -11.57
C LEU A 124 11.66 -1.27 -11.69
N VAL A 125 11.98 -0.59 -10.59
CA VAL A 125 12.51 0.78 -10.62
C VAL A 125 13.81 0.85 -11.44
N GLY A 126 14.72 -0.10 -11.25
CA GLY A 126 15.95 -0.20 -12.05
C GLY A 126 15.67 -0.39 -13.54
N ASP A 127 14.67 -1.20 -13.89
CA ASP A 127 14.24 -1.45 -15.26
C ASP A 127 13.63 -0.19 -15.90
N MET A 128 12.78 0.52 -15.16
CA MET A 128 12.19 1.78 -15.59
C MET A 128 13.25 2.86 -15.86
N GLN A 129 14.30 2.95 -15.04
CA GLN A 129 15.40 3.89 -15.29
C GLN A 129 16.12 3.60 -16.61
N ARG A 130 16.28 2.32 -16.98
CA ARG A 130 16.85 1.93 -18.28
C ARG A 130 15.92 2.34 -19.42
N LEU A 131 14.61 2.07 -19.30
CA LEU A 131 13.62 2.49 -20.28
C LEU A 131 13.60 4.02 -20.48
N ILE A 132 13.65 4.79 -19.40
CA ILE A 132 13.74 6.25 -19.44
C ILE A 132 14.99 6.71 -20.20
N SER A 133 16.13 6.09 -19.92
CA SER A 133 17.40 6.43 -20.59
C SER A 133 17.33 6.14 -22.09
N THR A 134 16.81 4.97 -22.47
CA THR A 134 16.58 4.60 -23.88
C THR A 134 15.62 5.58 -24.57
N ALA A 135 14.49 5.90 -23.94
CA ALA A 135 13.52 6.85 -24.49
C ALA A 135 14.14 8.24 -24.73
N ARG A 136 14.96 8.73 -23.80
CA ARG A 136 15.69 9.99 -23.95
C ARG A 136 16.66 9.97 -25.13
N LEU A 137 17.40 8.88 -25.31
CA LEU A 137 18.34 8.75 -26.44
C LEU A 137 17.62 8.81 -27.80
N HIS A 138 16.48 8.12 -27.93
CA HIS A 138 15.69 8.17 -29.15
C HIS A 138 15.09 9.55 -29.41
N ASN A 139 14.65 10.25 -28.36
CA ASN A 139 14.09 11.60 -28.50
C ASN A 139 15.19 12.65 -28.81
N ALA A 140 16.44 12.42 -28.40
CA ALA A 140 17.56 13.31 -28.70
C ALA A 140 18.09 13.19 -30.13
N ALA A 141 17.88 12.04 -30.79
CA ALA A 141 18.34 11.80 -32.16
C ALA A 141 17.52 12.54 -33.24
N GLY A 142 16.42 13.20 -32.87
CA GLY A 142 15.53 13.94 -33.79
C GLY A 142 15.96 15.37 -34.15
N ASP A 143 16.93 15.95 -33.44
CA ASP A 143 17.35 17.36 -33.65
C ASP A 143 18.53 17.51 -34.64
N SER A 144 18.90 16.46 -35.37
CA SER A 144 20.07 16.45 -36.28
C SER A 144 19.75 16.78 -37.75
N GLU A 145 18.54 17.25 -38.07
CA GLU A 145 18.18 17.67 -39.44
C GLU A 145 18.92 18.92 -39.98
N PRO A 146 19.31 19.95 -39.20
CA PRO A 146 19.93 21.13 -39.79
C PRO A 146 21.34 20.90 -40.36
N ASP A 147 22.09 19.94 -39.83
CA ASP A 147 23.49 19.72 -40.22
C ASP A 147 23.61 18.81 -41.46
N MET A 148 22.65 17.89 -41.65
CA MET A 148 22.56 17.05 -42.84
C MET A 148 22.17 17.85 -44.09
N ASP A 149 21.26 18.81 -43.95
CA ASP A 149 20.85 19.68 -45.05
C ASP A 149 21.96 20.66 -45.48
N GLU A 150 22.74 21.17 -44.53
CA GLU A 150 23.91 22.02 -44.82
C GLU A 150 25.05 21.23 -45.45
N ALA A 151 25.30 19.98 -45.01
CA ALA A 151 26.25 19.08 -45.66
C ALA A 151 25.83 18.73 -47.11
N LEU A 152 24.55 18.45 -47.35
CA LEU A 152 24.01 18.21 -48.70
C LEU A 152 24.04 19.46 -49.58
N ARG A 153 23.81 20.65 -49.01
CA ARG A 153 23.93 21.94 -49.71
C ARG A 153 25.37 22.22 -50.15
N ARG A 154 26.36 21.95 -49.31
CA ARG A 154 27.79 22.09 -49.66
C ARG A 154 28.22 21.14 -50.77
N VAL A 155 27.75 19.89 -50.75
CA VAL A 155 28.04 18.93 -51.83
C VAL A 155 27.41 19.37 -53.15
N ARG A 156 26.21 19.96 -53.13
CA ARG A 156 25.53 20.44 -54.35
C ARG A 156 26.05 21.79 -54.86
N GLY A 157 26.60 22.64 -53.99
CA GLY A 157 27.17 23.94 -54.35
C GLY A 157 28.66 23.91 -54.78
N GLY A 158 29.36 22.79 -54.57
CA GLY A 158 30.79 22.65 -54.87
C GLY A 158 31.13 22.06 -56.24
N ALA A 159 30.15 21.83 -57.12
CA ALA A 159 30.37 21.40 -58.49
C ALA A 159 30.28 22.60 -59.45
N ALA A 160 31.34 23.40 -59.51
CA ALA A 160 31.62 24.37 -60.57
C ALA A 160 33.11 24.38 -60.88
#